data_AF-A0A6N6RMW8-F1
#
_entry.id   AF-A0A6N6RMW8-F1
#
_cell.length_a   1.000
_cell.length_b   1.000
_cell.length_c   1.000
_cell.angle_alpha   90.00
_cell.angle_beta   90.00
_cell.angle_gamma   90.00
#
_symmetry.space_group_name_H-M   'P 1'
#
loop_
_entity.id
_entity.type
_entity.pdbx_description
1 polymer ?
#
loop_
_entity_poly.entity_id
_entity_poly.type
_entity_poly.pdbx_seq_one_letter_code
_entity_poly.pdbx_strand_id
1 'polypeptide(L)'
;MAKQRLIEDKIIRTGKVNWRRFEFLQKESFKEISKKQMDKLKASILSNDFIETFKCWQSEGKVYCLDGYHRCLALSELAAEGYQVPDEFTANFVQCKDMKDAAKKVLVYSSIYASVTDEG
;
A
#
# COMPACT_ATOMS: atom_id res chain seq x y z
N MET A 1 30.56 19.30 12.29
CA MET A 1 29.49 19.03 13.28
C MET A 1 28.84 17.71 12.92
N ALA A 2 28.87 16.71 13.80
CA ALA A 2 28.18 15.44 13.57
C ALA A 2 26.65 15.66 13.60
N LYS A 3 25.91 15.04 12.68
CA LYS A 3 24.45 15.12 12.67
C LYS A 3 23.90 14.30 13.85
N GLN A 4 23.43 14.99 14.89
CA GLN A 4 22.77 14.36 16.04
C GLN A 4 21.26 14.29 15.77
N ARG A 5 20.85 13.29 14.97
CA ARG A 5 19.43 13.01 14.72
C ARG A 5 19.13 11.54 15.03
N LEU A 6 18.17 11.31 15.92
CA LEU A 6 17.61 9.98 16.15
C LEU A 6 16.70 9.59 14.97
N ILE A 7 16.85 8.36 14.48
CA ILE A 7 15.92 7.74 13.55
C ILE A 7 14.88 7.02 14.39
N GLU A 8 13.61 7.31 14.16
CA GLU A 8 12.48 6.76 14.91
C GLU A 8 11.74 5.74 14.06
N ASP A 9 11.29 4.64 14.68
CA ASP A 9 10.28 3.78 14.08
C ASP A 9 8.93 4.52 14.02
N LYS A 10 8.24 4.38 12.89
CA LYS A 10 6.95 5.03 12.62
C LYS A 10 5.81 4.05 12.42
N ILE A 11 6.05 2.74 12.47
CA ILE A 11 4.97 1.76 12.55
C ILE A 11 4.48 1.70 13.99
N ILE A 12 3.22 2.07 14.22
CA ILE A 12 2.64 2.12 15.55
C ILE A 12 1.87 0.84 15.91
N ARG A 13 1.37 0.12 14.91
CA ARG A 13 0.71 -1.19 15.08
C ARG A 13 0.58 -1.93 13.75
N THR A 14 0.38 -3.24 13.83
CA THR A 14 -0.04 -4.10 12.70
C THR A 14 -1.37 -4.74 13.05
N GLY A 15 -2.28 -4.84 12.08
CA GLY A 15 -3.60 -5.45 12.31
C GLY A 15 -4.41 -5.63 11.04
N LYS A 16 -5.60 -6.21 11.19
CA LYS A 16 -6.55 -6.38 10.08
C LYS A 16 -7.24 -5.06 9.73
N VAL A 17 -7.54 -4.88 8.45
CA VAL A 17 -8.28 -3.73 7.94
C VAL A 17 -9.15 -4.10 6.76
N ASN A 18 -10.33 -3.50 6.68
CA ASN A 18 -11.19 -3.61 5.52
C ASN A 18 -10.67 -2.72 4.39
N TRP A 19 -10.10 -3.33 3.36
CA TRP A 19 -9.44 -2.60 2.25
C TRP A 19 -10.44 -1.93 1.30
N ARG A 20 -11.69 -2.40 1.26
CA ARG A 20 -12.76 -1.79 0.44
C ARG A 20 -13.22 -0.45 0.98
N ARG A 21 -12.85 -0.12 2.23
CA ARG A 21 -13.21 1.12 2.93
C ARG A 21 -12.08 2.13 2.99
N PHE A 22 -11.00 1.92 2.25
CA PHE A 22 -9.89 2.85 2.24
C PHE A 22 -10.27 4.18 1.60
N GLU A 23 -9.72 5.22 2.19
CA GLU A 23 -9.67 6.56 1.60
C GLU A 23 -8.30 6.73 0.93
N PHE A 24 -8.27 7.34 -0.24
CA PHE A 24 -7.03 7.58 -0.99
C PHE A 24 -6.70 9.06 -1.01
N LEU A 25 -5.45 9.38 -0.69
CA LEU A 25 -4.94 10.76 -0.72
C LEU A 25 -4.57 11.22 -2.12
N GLN A 26 -4.41 10.27 -3.03
CA GLN A 26 -4.00 10.48 -4.40
C GLN A 26 -5.22 10.64 -5.31
N LYS A 27 -5.10 11.45 -6.37
CA LYS A 27 -6.01 11.36 -7.52
C LYS A 27 -5.74 10.03 -8.24
N GLU A 28 -6.76 9.44 -8.87
CA GLU A 28 -6.66 8.14 -9.56
C GLU A 28 -5.50 8.08 -10.59
N SER A 29 -5.09 9.22 -11.14
CA SER A 29 -4.00 9.35 -12.12
C SER A 29 -2.59 9.51 -11.50
N PHE A 30 -2.41 9.30 -10.20
CA PHE A 30 -1.13 9.57 -9.53
C PHE A 30 -0.03 8.55 -9.86
N LYS A 31 -0.41 7.31 -10.15
CA LYS A 31 0.48 6.29 -10.71
C LYS A 31 -0.27 5.43 -11.71
N GLU A 32 0.24 5.40 -12.92
CA GLU A 32 -0.23 4.48 -13.94
C GLU A 32 0.39 3.10 -13.74
N ILE A 33 -0.41 2.07 -14.00
CA ILE A 33 0.03 0.69 -14.08
C ILE A 33 -0.42 0.17 -15.45
N SER A 34 0.51 -0.35 -16.23
CA SER A 34 0.14 -0.94 -17.53
C SER A 34 -0.67 -2.22 -17.30
N LYS A 35 -1.51 -2.59 -18.28
CA LYS A 35 -2.26 -3.85 -18.24
C LYS A 35 -1.35 -5.06 -17.95
N LYS A 36 -0.19 -5.14 -18.62
CA LYS A 36 0.80 -6.21 -18.41
C LYS A 36 1.29 -6.28 -16.95
N GLN A 37 1.53 -5.12 -16.32
CA GLN A 37 1.94 -5.07 -14.92
C GLN A 37 0.79 -5.47 -13.98
N MET A 38 -0.44 -5.04 -14.28
CA MET A 38 -1.62 -5.45 -13.52
C MET A 38 -1.85 -6.97 -13.60
N ASP A 39 -1.76 -7.55 -14.80
CA ASP A 39 -1.90 -8.99 -15.00
C ASP A 39 -0.81 -9.76 -14.24
N LYS A 40 0.43 -9.27 -14.23
CA LYS A 40 1.51 -9.84 -13.40
C LYS A 40 1.20 -9.76 -11.90
N LEU A 41 0.65 -8.63 -11.42
CA LEU A 41 0.28 -8.46 -10.02
C LEU A 41 -0.84 -9.43 -9.63
N LYS A 42 -1.89 -9.54 -10.44
CA LYS A 42 -2.98 -10.51 -10.23
C LYS A 42 -2.46 -11.95 -10.21
N ALA A 43 -1.62 -12.32 -11.18
CA ALA A 43 -1.00 -13.64 -11.22
C ALA A 43 -0.19 -13.94 -9.96
N SER A 44 0.61 -12.98 -9.47
CA SER A 44 1.38 -13.14 -8.23
C SER A 44 0.49 -13.36 -7.00
N ILE A 45 -0.61 -12.61 -6.89
CA ILE A 45 -1.59 -12.77 -5.79
C ILE A 45 -2.23 -14.17 -5.86
N LEU A 46 -2.61 -14.64 -7.06
CA LEU A 46 -3.21 -15.96 -7.23
C LEU A 46 -2.22 -17.10 -6.96
N SER A 47 -0.93 -16.93 -7.26
CA SER A 47 0.07 -17.98 -7.05
C SER A 47 0.62 -18.03 -5.64
N ASN A 48 0.68 -16.90 -4.94
CA ASN A 48 1.36 -16.78 -3.64
C ASN A 48 0.45 -16.38 -2.48
N ASP A 49 -0.85 -16.18 -2.74
CA ASP A 49 -1.74 -15.43 -1.85
C ASP A 49 -1.23 -13.99 -1.59
N PHE A 50 -1.94 -13.27 -0.74
CA PHE A 50 -1.58 -11.92 -0.33
C PHE A 50 -0.49 -11.94 0.75
N ILE A 51 0.78 -11.98 0.33
CA ILE A 51 1.96 -12.04 1.22
C ILE A 51 2.52 -10.67 1.63
N GLU A 52 1.87 -9.58 1.20
CA GLU A 52 2.27 -8.23 1.57
C GLU A 52 1.33 -7.62 2.61
N THR A 53 1.65 -6.39 3.04
CA THR A 53 0.79 -5.59 3.93
C THR A 53 0.45 -4.26 3.27
N PHE A 54 -0.75 -3.74 3.51
CA PHE A 54 -1.01 -2.33 3.26
C PHE A 54 -0.22 -1.44 4.21
N LYS A 55 0.12 -0.22 3.78
CA LYS A 55 0.57 0.84 4.69
C LYS A 55 -0.56 1.84 4.85
N CYS A 56 -0.99 2.05 6.09
CA CYS A 56 -2.18 2.82 6.38
C CYS A 56 -1.91 3.94 7.37
N TRP A 57 -2.73 4.98 7.33
CA TRP A 57 -2.82 5.98 8.39
C TRP A 57 -4.27 6.07 8.85
N GLN A 58 -4.49 5.99 10.15
CA GLN A 58 -5.82 6.17 10.74
C GLN A 58 -5.94 7.59 11.29
N SER A 59 -6.96 8.31 10.85
CA SER A 59 -7.26 9.66 11.32
C SER A 59 -8.76 9.90 11.30
N GLU A 60 -9.32 10.47 12.36
CA GLU A 60 -10.74 10.87 12.44
C GLU A 60 -11.71 9.74 12.06
N GLY A 61 -11.44 8.50 12.51
CA GLY A 61 -12.27 7.33 12.22
C GLY A 61 -12.14 6.78 10.79
N LYS A 62 -11.35 7.43 9.92
CA LYS A 62 -11.05 6.98 8.57
C LYS A 62 -9.72 6.25 8.51
N VAL A 63 -9.58 5.37 7.52
CA VAL A 63 -8.31 4.70 7.20
C VAL A 63 -7.87 5.10 5.81
N TYR A 64 -6.75 5.82 5.74
CA TYR A 64 -6.13 6.24 4.51
C TYR A 64 -5.11 5.19 4.07
N CYS A 65 -5.20 4.75 2.82
CA CYS A 65 -4.20 3.89 2.21
C CYS A 65 -3.03 4.74 1.72
N LEU A 66 -1.85 4.52 2.31
CA LEU A 66 -0.61 5.21 1.92
C LEU A 66 0.18 4.42 0.88
N ASP A 67 0.01 3.10 0.88
CA ASP A 67 0.58 2.18 -0.10
C ASP A 67 -0.29 0.94 -0.28
N GLY A 68 -0.47 0.55 -1.54
CA GLY A 68 -1.29 -0.57 -1.97
C GLY A 68 -2.52 -0.22 -2.83
N TYR A 69 -2.57 0.99 -3.41
CA TYR A 69 -3.63 1.38 -4.36
C TYR A 69 -3.80 0.36 -5.51
N HIS A 70 -2.74 0.02 -6.24
CA HIS A 70 -2.83 -0.96 -7.34
C HIS A 70 -3.17 -2.38 -6.85
N ARG A 71 -2.80 -2.74 -5.61
CA ARG A 71 -3.26 -4.00 -5.00
C ARG A 71 -4.76 -3.98 -4.74
N CYS A 72 -5.32 -2.84 -4.31
CA CYS A 72 -6.78 -2.71 -4.20
C CYS A 72 -7.47 -2.86 -5.56
N LEU A 73 -6.90 -2.28 -6.62
CA LEU A 73 -7.42 -2.46 -7.99
C LEU A 73 -7.34 -3.93 -8.43
N ALA A 74 -6.19 -4.59 -8.25
CA ALA A 74 -6.02 -6.00 -8.58
C ALA A 74 -7.03 -6.89 -7.83
N LEU A 75 -7.21 -6.67 -6.53
CA LEU A 75 -8.20 -7.39 -5.71
C LEU A 75 -9.64 -7.11 -6.16
N SER A 76 -9.93 -5.90 -6.64
CA SER A 76 -11.26 -5.53 -7.16
C SER A 76 -11.54 -6.20 -8.51
N GLU A 77 -10.55 -6.22 -9.40
CA GLU A 77 -10.62 -6.93 -10.68
C GLU A 77 -10.79 -8.43 -10.47
N LEU A 78 -10.00 -9.05 -9.58
CA LEU A 78 -10.13 -10.47 -9.25
C LEU A 78 -11.52 -10.78 -8.67
N ALA A 79 -12.06 -9.93 -7.80
CA ALA A 79 -13.41 -10.11 -7.29
C ALA A 79 -14.46 -10.02 -8.41
N ALA A 80 -14.30 -9.10 -9.36
CA ALA A 80 -15.17 -8.97 -10.53
C ALA A 80 -15.05 -10.15 -11.51
N GLU A 81 -13.88 -10.78 -11.57
CA GLU A 81 -13.63 -12.01 -12.33
C GLU A 81 -14.20 -13.27 -11.64
N GLY A 82 -14.75 -13.15 -10.42
CA GLY A 82 -15.45 -14.22 -9.71
C GLY A 82 -14.61 -14.92 -8.62
N TYR A 83 -13.39 -14.47 -8.36
CA TYR A 83 -12.58 -14.99 -7.26
C TYR A 83 -13.12 -14.54 -5.90
N GLN A 84 -12.99 -15.42 -4.89
CA GLN A 84 -13.35 -15.08 -3.51
C GLN A 84 -12.23 -14.25 -2.88
N VAL A 85 -12.50 -12.97 -2.64
CA VAL A 85 -11.53 -12.03 -2.07
C VAL A 85 -12.00 -11.57 -0.68
N PRO A 86 -11.27 -11.90 0.40
CA PRO A 86 -11.60 -11.46 1.75
C PRO A 86 -11.70 -9.94 1.86
N ASP A 87 -12.56 -9.47 2.74
CA ASP A 87 -12.69 -8.05 3.04
C ASP A 87 -11.54 -7.52 3.89
N GLU A 88 -10.88 -8.39 4.67
CA GLU A 88 -9.85 -8.00 5.63
C GLU A 88 -8.46 -8.54 5.29
N PHE A 89 -7.50 -7.64 5.13
CA PHE A 89 -6.07 -7.97 4.97
C PHE A 89 -5.23 -7.30 6.05
N THR A 90 -3.97 -7.72 6.15
CA THR A 90 -3.03 -7.16 7.13
C THR A 90 -2.50 -5.79 6.67
N ALA A 91 -2.45 -4.84 7.60
CA ALA A 91 -1.89 -3.52 7.39
C ALA A 91 -0.96 -3.10 8.52
N ASN A 92 0.09 -2.36 8.17
CA ASN A 92 0.91 -1.62 9.11
C ASN A 92 0.40 -0.19 9.19
N PHE A 93 0.09 0.27 10.39
CA PHE A 93 -0.37 1.62 10.65
C PHE A 93 0.81 2.51 10.95
N VAL A 94 0.94 3.58 10.18
CA VAL A 94 2.07 4.50 10.20
C VAL A 94 1.65 5.77 10.91
N GLN A 95 2.48 6.24 11.84
CA GLN A 95 2.30 7.53 12.48
C GLN A 95 2.43 8.66 11.44
N CYS A 96 1.35 9.40 11.23
CA CYS A 96 1.37 10.65 10.47
C CYS A 96 0.81 11.77 11.34
N LYS A 97 1.43 12.96 11.24
CA LYS A 97 1.02 14.13 12.03
C LYS A 97 -0.24 14.79 11.46
N ASP A 98 -0.33 14.80 10.14
CA ASP A 98 -1.38 15.46 9.39
C ASP A 98 -1.46 14.87 7.98
N MET A 99 -2.41 15.38 7.20
CA MET A 99 -2.63 15.00 5.80
C MET A 99 -1.39 15.22 4.92
N LYS A 100 -0.62 16.29 5.19
CA LYS A 100 0.56 16.66 4.41
C LYS A 100 1.70 15.66 4.65
N ASP A 101 1.87 15.19 5.89
CA ASP A 101 2.82 14.16 6.26
C ASP A 101 2.44 12.78 5.67
N ALA A 102 1.15 12.46 5.68
CA ALA A 102 0.64 11.25 5.02
C ALA A 102 0.92 11.27 3.51
N ALA A 103 0.64 12.40 2.83
CA ALA A 103 0.95 12.58 1.40
C ALA A 103 2.45 12.48 1.08
N LYS A 104 3.34 12.89 2.00
CA LYS A 104 4.79 12.67 1.84
C LYS A 104 5.17 11.20 1.91
N LYS A 105 4.60 10.44 2.85
CA LYS A 105 4.88 8.99 2.98
C LYS A 105 4.42 8.21 1.77
N VAL A 106 3.28 8.60 1.21
CA VAL A 106 2.80 8.11 -0.08
C VAL A 106 3.88 8.25 -1.18
N LEU A 107 4.56 9.40 -1.28
CA LEU A 107 5.68 9.59 -2.23
C LEU A 107 6.88 8.70 -1.90
N VAL A 108 7.20 8.50 -0.61
CA VAL A 108 8.27 7.61 -0.17
C VAL A 108 8.00 6.17 -0.60
N TYR A 109 6.78 5.66 -0.40
CA TYR A 109 6.39 4.31 -0.87
C TYR A 109 6.35 4.18 -2.39
N SER A 110 6.39 5.30 -3.10
CA SER A 110 6.46 5.36 -4.56
C SER A 110 7.88 5.36 -5.11
N SER A 111 8.86 5.57 -4.24
CA SER A 111 10.25 5.74 -4.63
C SER A 111 10.95 4.39 -4.72
N ILE A 112 11.57 4.12 -5.86
CA ILE A 112 12.44 2.96 -6.06
C ILE A 112 13.87 3.41 -5.71
N TYR A 113 14.44 2.87 -4.64
CA TYR A 113 15.79 3.20 -4.20
C TYR A 113 16.85 2.19 -4.68
N ALA A 114 16.42 1.03 -5.19
CA ALA A 114 17.29 -0.01 -5.72
C ALA A 114 16.54 -0.80 -6.80
N SER A 115 17.27 -1.26 -7.82
CA SER A 115 16.76 -2.13 -8.89
C SER A 115 17.32 -3.53 -8.74
N VAL A 116 16.51 -4.53 -9.07
CA VAL A 116 16.96 -5.93 -9.15
C VAL A 116 17.89 -6.06 -10.35
N THR A 117 19.12 -6.55 -10.14
CA THR A 117 20.13 -6.75 -11.20
C THR A 117 20.26 -8.21 -11.64
N ASP A 118 19.62 -9.13 -10.92
CA ASP A 118 19.67 -10.57 -11.20
C ASP A 118 18.29 -11.18 -10.93
N GLU A 119 17.75 -11.91 -11.90
CA GLU A 119 16.47 -12.61 -11.79
C GLU A 119 16.78 -14.03 -11.33
N GLY A 120 16.79 -14.22 -10.00
CA GLY A 120 17.21 -15.47 -9.34
C GLY A 120 16.46 -16.73 -9.77
#